data_AF-A0A9D2UIF9-F1
#
_entry.id   AF-A0A9D2UIF9-F1
#
_cell.length_a   1.000
_cell.length_b   1.000
_cell.length_c   1.000
_cell.angle_alpha   90.00
_cell.angle_beta   90.00
_cell.angle_gamma   90.00
#
_symmetry.space_group_name_H-M   'P 1'
#
loop_
_entity.id
_entity.type
_entity.pdbx_description
1 polymer ?
#
loop_
_entity_poly.entity_id
_entity_poly.type
_entity_poly.pdbx_seq_one_letter_code
_entity_poly.pdbx_strand_id
1 'polypeptide(L)'
;MKRLLPFYALAVAIAFVSCDDSDDGAGVPDVPQLEVISFNGMLTGPESEFVGQKDSLPDGSYFYPDTFRDPSGMCEFTHYASSFGTDFGGGFTYTNKTDTVTGDYTNPSAITGRGVSGDTYLVCNADTYRGNTFVSRVAEIRFAQDVMVQSACFTNATYAYRAMRDGGINEPFGADDWFKVTVRGWRDGAKTDSVDVYLAHDGLLVNAWEEHSLTALGTVDMVDFFFDSTDVGAYGMNNPAYFCMDALTLRLD
;
A
#
# COMPACT_ATOMS: atom_id res chain seq x y z
N MET A 1 34.28 8.96 -17.89
CA MET A 1 33.62 10.20 -17.42
C MET A 1 32.12 10.09 -17.67
N LYS A 2 31.34 9.65 -16.68
CA LYS A 2 29.87 9.74 -16.68
C LYS A 2 29.42 10.10 -15.27
N ARG A 3 28.43 10.98 -15.23
CA ARG A 3 28.19 12.02 -14.24
C ARG A 3 27.52 11.46 -12.99
N LEU A 4 28.05 11.80 -11.81
CA LEU A 4 27.35 11.67 -10.53
C LEU A 4 26.18 12.67 -10.51
N LEU A 5 24.95 12.20 -10.31
CA LEU A 5 23.83 13.06 -9.94
C LEU A 5 23.95 13.42 -8.44
N PRO A 6 23.61 14.66 -8.03
CA PRO A 6 23.67 15.03 -6.63
C PRO A 6 22.47 14.45 -5.88
N PHE A 7 22.75 13.73 -4.79
CA PHE A 7 21.78 13.45 -3.75
C PHE A 7 21.31 14.78 -3.15
N TYR A 8 20.04 15.13 -3.32
CA TYR A 8 19.42 16.17 -2.49
C TYR A 8 19.14 15.56 -1.12
N ALA A 9 20.02 15.83 -0.17
CA ALA A 9 19.73 15.62 1.24
C ALA A 9 18.67 16.65 1.66
N LEU A 10 17.50 16.17 2.08
CA LEU A 10 16.47 16.99 2.70
C LEU A 10 17.00 17.44 4.06
N ALA A 11 17.54 18.66 4.13
CA ALA A 11 17.96 19.27 5.39
C ALA A 11 16.71 19.73 6.15
N VAL A 12 16.28 18.94 7.14
CA VAL A 12 15.31 19.41 8.13
C VAL A 12 16.01 20.46 8.98
N ALA A 13 15.64 21.73 8.79
CA ALA A 13 16.09 22.81 9.64
C ALA A 13 15.39 22.69 11.00
N ILE A 14 16.09 22.16 12.01
CA ILE A 14 15.63 22.22 13.40
C ILE A 14 15.92 23.64 13.90
N ALA A 15 14.88 24.46 13.99
CA ALA A 15 14.96 25.76 14.64
C ALA A 15 15.01 25.55 16.17
N PHE A 16 16.20 25.69 16.77
CA PHE A 16 16.31 25.88 18.21
C PHE A 16 15.89 27.30 18.54
N VAL A 17 14.67 27.50 19.03
CA VAL A 17 14.26 28.74 19.67
C VAL A 17 14.72 28.70 21.13
N SER A 18 15.72 29.53 21.43
CA SER A 18 16.15 29.87 22.78
C SER A 18 15.01 30.59 23.50
N CYS A 19 14.68 30.15 24.72
CA CYS A 19 13.73 30.86 25.58
C CYS A 19 14.25 32.27 25.90
N ASP A 20 13.41 33.27 25.70
CA ASP A 20 13.45 34.53 26.45
C ASP A 20 12.03 34.84 26.89
N ASP A 21 11.85 34.95 28.21
CA ASP A 21 10.57 35.22 28.86
C ASP A 21 10.05 36.61 28.46
N SER A 22 9.07 36.66 27.56
CA SER A 22 8.10 37.77 27.52
C SER A 22 6.80 37.31 26.88
N ASP A 23 5.75 37.45 27.68
CA ASP A 23 4.35 37.21 27.39
C ASP A 23 3.85 38.18 26.31
N ASP A 24 3.62 37.68 25.10
CA ASP A 24 2.77 38.30 24.08
C ASP A 24 2.10 37.18 23.25
N GLY A 25 0.83 36.92 23.56
CA GLY A 25 -0.01 35.88 22.97
C GLY A 25 -0.35 36.07 21.49
N ALA A 26 0.62 35.86 20.61
CA ALA A 26 0.36 35.39 19.25
C ALA A 26 0.48 33.87 19.27
N GLY A 27 -0.65 33.17 19.30
CA GLY A 27 -0.67 31.70 19.19
C GLY A 27 0.16 31.29 17.98
N VAL A 28 1.23 30.53 18.21
CA VAL A 28 1.96 29.85 17.14
C VAL A 28 0.89 29.08 16.36
N PRO A 29 0.74 29.29 15.04
CA PRO A 29 -0.23 28.53 14.28
C PRO A 29 0.07 27.06 14.47
N ASP A 30 -0.93 26.30 14.86
CA ASP A 30 -0.82 24.87 15.11
C ASP A 30 -0.26 24.22 13.83
N VAL A 31 0.98 23.75 13.90
CA VAL A 31 1.62 23.12 12.74
C VAL A 31 0.93 21.77 12.60
N PRO A 32 0.26 21.48 11.46
CA PRO A 32 -0.45 20.23 11.30
C PRO A 32 0.50 19.06 11.55
N GLN A 33 0.14 18.21 12.52
CA GLN A 33 0.96 17.06 12.88
C GLN A 33 0.88 16.05 11.74
N LEU A 34 1.99 15.91 11.02
CA LEU A 34 2.15 14.87 10.01
C LEU A 34 2.72 13.62 10.66
N GLU A 35 2.12 12.48 10.32
CA GLU A 35 2.56 11.17 10.73
C GLU A 35 2.84 10.30 9.51
N VAL A 36 4.02 9.69 9.47
CA VAL A 36 4.40 8.75 8.42
C VAL A 36 4.39 7.35 9.00
N ILE A 37 3.48 6.51 8.51
CA ILE A 37 3.29 5.15 8.99
C ILE A 37 4.47 4.28 8.55
N SER A 38 5.06 3.54 9.48
CA SER A 38 6.25 2.72 9.23
C SER A 38 6.22 1.42 10.03
N PHE A 39 6.55 0.32 9.34
CA PHE A 39 6.70 -1.03 9.91
C PHE A 39 8.18 -1.44 10.07
N ASN A 40 9.12 -0.51 9.89
CA ASN A 40 10.55 -0.77 10.09
C ASN A 40 10.82 -1.27 11.52
N GLY A 41 11.58 -2.36 11.63
CA GLY A 41 11.93 -2.99 12.91
C GLY A 41 10.88 -3.94 13.49
N MET A 42 9.73 -4.13 12.84
CA MET A 42 8.71 -5.10 13.30
C MET A 42 9.02 -6.55 12.91
N LEU A 43 9.78 -6.75 11.82
CA LEU A 43 10.19 -8.08 11.36
C LEU A 43 11.46 -8.52 12.09
N THR A 44 11.51 -9.80 12.48
CA THR A 44 12.63 -10.37 13.26
C THR A 44 13.76 -10.94 12.41
N GLY A 45 13.56 -11.04 11.09
CA GLY A 45 14.56 -11.59 10.17
C GLY A 45 14.40 -11.08 8.73
N PRO A 46 15.40 -11.29 7.87
CA PRO A 46 15.33 -10.96 6.46
C PRO A 46 14.36 -11.89 5.71
N GLU A 47 13.89 -11.45 4.54
CA GLU A 47 13.00 -12.22 3.65
C GLU A 47 11.74 -12.76 4.36
N SER A 48 11.16 -11.93 5.22
CA SER A 48 10.00 -12.26 6.03
C SER A 48 8.85 -11.29 5.80
N GLU A 49 7.67 -11.67 6.30
CA GLU A 49 6.45 -10.89 6.24
C GLU A 49 5.67 -11.06 7.55
N PHE A 50 4.67 -10.21 7.77
CA PHE A 50 3.72 -10.43 8.84
C PHE A 50 3.08 -11.81 8.72
N VAL A 51 3.04 -12.54 9.84
CA VAL A 51 2.43 -13.87 9.93
C VAL A 51 1.11 -13.74 10.68
N GLY A 52 0.01 -13.97 9.97
CA GLY A 52 -1.33 -13.85 10.51
C GLY A 52 -1.77 -15.08 11.31
N GLN A 53 -2.81 -14.90 12.12
CA GLN A 53 -3.46 -16.00 12.83
C GLN A 53 -4.30 -16.85 11.89
N LYS A 54 -4.33 -18.17 12.12
CA LYS A 54 -5.09 -19.15 11.32
C LYS A 54 -6.10 -19.88 12.18
N ASP A 55 -7.00 -19.12 12.79
CA ASP A 55 -8.06 -19.68 13.61
C ASP A 55 -9.03 -20.50 12.75
N SER A 56 -9.46 -21.66 13.26
CA SER A 56 -10.34 -22.57 12.51
C SER A 56 -11.65 -21.87 12.12
N LEU A 57 -11.93 -21.78 10.81
CA LEU A 57 -13.18 -21.20 10.32
C LEU A 57 -14.27 -22.26 10.14
N PRO A 58 -15.53 -21.99 10.54
CA PRO A 58 -16.64 -22.95 10.42
C PRO A 58 -16.96 -23.40 8.99
N ASP A 59 -16.59 -22.60 8.00
CA ASP A 59 -16.85 -22.82 6.57
C ASP A 59 -15.76 -23.64 5.87
N GLY A 60 -14.67 -23.99 6.58
CA GLY A 60 -13.52 -24.67 6.00
C GLY A 60 -12.72 -23.82 5.01
N SER A 61 -12.85 -22.50 5.07
CA SER A 61 -12.05 -21.56 4.26
C SER A 61 -10.56 -21.75 4.52
N TYR A 62 -9.77 -21.50 3.46
CA TYR A 62 -8.31 -21.51 3.48
C TYR A 62 -7.70 -20.11 3.63
N PHE A 63 -8.56 -19.09 3.71
CA PHE A 63 -8.20 -17.70 3.98
C PHE A 63 -8.78 -17.29 5.33
N TYR A 64 -7.92 -16.87 6.24
CA TYR A 64 -8.25 -16.58 7.64
C TYR A 64 -8.18 -15.07 7.85
N PRO A 65 -9.32 -14.38 8.06
CA PRO A 65 -9.32 -12.96 8.36
C PRO A 65 -8.55 -12.67 9.64
N ASP A 66 -7.69 -11.66 9.58
CA ASP A 66 -6.91 -11.13 10.68
C ASP A 66 -6.72 -9.62 10.46
N THR A 67 -6.08 -8.95 11.39
CA THR A 67 -5.67 -7.55 11.25
C THR A 67 -4.30 -7.35 11.86
N PHE A 68 -3.60 -6.31 11.44
CA PHE A 68 -2.47 -5.79 12.18
C PHE A 68 -2.55 -4.27 12.26
N ARG A 69 -1.88 -3.72 13.28
CA ARG A 69 -1.76 -2.29 13.47
C ARG A 69 -0.31 -1.87 13.27
N ASP A 70 -0.12 -0.64 12.81
CA ASP A 70 1.19 -0.01 12.85
C ASP A 70 1.61 0.28 14.31
N PRO A 71 2.91 0.54 14.58
CA PRO A 71 3.40 0.75 15.95
C PRO A 71 2.75 1.91 16.72
N SER A 72 2.25 2.94 16.03
CA SER A 72 1.55 4.07 16.66
C SER A 72 0.14 3.69 17.10
N GLY A 73 -0.44 2.65 16.49
CA GLY A 73 -1.83 2.25 16.65
C GLY A 73 -2.83 3.06 15.81
N MET A 74 -2.37 3.98 14.97
CA MET A 74 -3.21 4.87 14.17
C MET A 74 -3.88 4.17 12.99
N CYS A 75 -3.24 3.18 12.39
CA CYS A 75 -3.74 2.44 11.25
C CYS A 75 -3.93 0.97 11.60
N GLU A 76 -5.14 0.46 11.37
CA GLU A 76 -5.44 -0.97 11.36
C GLU A 76 -5.67 -1.44 9.93
N PHE A 77 -4.94 -2.47 9.52
CA PHE A 77 -4.94 -3.02 8.17
C PHE A 77 -5.66 -4.35 8.17
N THR A 78 -6.54 -4.59 7.20
CA THR A 78 -7.08 -5.93 6.98
C THR A 78 -5.96 -6.87 6.51
N HIS A 79 -5.94 -8.09 7.04
CA HIS A 79 -5.04 -9.15 6.62
C HIS A 79 -5.84 -10.43 6.42
N TYR A 80 -5.42 -11.26 5.48
CA TYR A 80 -5.96 -12.59 5.33
C TYR A 80 -4.79 -13.56 5.26
N ALA A 81 -4.63 -14.37 6.31
CA ALA A 81 -3.63 -15.42 6.31
C ALA A 81 -4.08 -16.55 5.36
N SER A 82 -3.15 -17.28 4.76
CA SER A 82 -3.42 -18.37 3.84
C SER A 82 -2.79 -19.68 4.28
N SER A 83 -3.47 -20.78 3.98
CA SER A 83 -2.89 -22.13 4.05
C SER A 83 -2.24 -22.58 2.72
N PHE A 84 -2.15 -21.71 1.71
CA PHE A 84 -1.64 -22.04 0.38
C PHE A 84 -0.30 -21.37 0.06
N GLY A 85 0.79 -22.12 0.09
CA GLY A 85 2.10 -21.71 -0.46
C GLY A 85 2.82 -20.60 0.31
N THR A 86 2.12 -19.52 0.65
CA THR A 86 2.57 -18.35 1.43
C THR A 86 1.65 -18.11 2.63
N ASP A 87 2.12 -17.32 3.59
CA ASP A 87 1.27 -16.91 4.71
C ASP A 87 0.30 -15.80 4.30
N PHE A 88 0.75 -14.88 3.45
CA PHE A 88 -0.12 -13.83 2.92
C PHE A 88 -1.12 -14.37 1.88
N GLY A 89 -2.41 -14.12 2.14
CA GLY A 89 -3.53 -14.55 1.31
C GLY A 89 -4.47 -13.45 0.85
N GLY A 90 -4.27 -12.19 1.24
CA GLY A 90 -5.15 -11.06 0.88
C GLY A 90 -5.14 -9.94 1.92
N GLY A 91 -5.77 -8.82 1.59
CA GLY A 91 -5.68 -7.58 2.37
C GLY A 91 -4.29 -6.97 2.24
N PHE A 92 -3.66 -6.67 3.36
CA PHE A 92 -2.30 -6.15 3.45
C PHE A 92 -1.36 -7.13 4.15
N THR A 93 -0.06 -6.98 3.91
CA THR A 93 1.01 -7.51 4.77
C THR A 93 2.19 -6.54 4.74
N TYR A 94 2.95 -6.41 5.83
CA TYR A 94 4.25 -5.75 5.79
C TYR A 94 5.35 -6.80 5.60
N THR A 95 6.32 -6.51 4.74
CA THR A 95 7.38 -7.45 4.36
C THR A 95 8.70 -6.73 4.10
N ASN A 96 9.81 -7.46 4.23
CA ASN A 96 11.15 -7.05 3.80
C ASN A 96 11.73 -7.99 2.73
N LYS A 97 10.88 -8.72 2.00
CA LYS A 97 11.31 -9.58 0.88
C LYS A 97 11.94 -8.75 -0.24
N THR A 98 12.90 -9.31 -0.95
CA THR A 98 13.69 -8.57 -1.95
C THR A 98 13.64 -9.18 -3.36
N ASP A 99 12.91 -10.28 -3.55
CA ASP A 99 12.84 -10.98 -4.84
C ASP A 99 12.11 -10.16 -5.91
N THR A 100 12.88 -9.62 -6.86
CA THR A 100 12.37 -8.87 -8.00
C THR A 100 12.26 -9.71 -9.28
N VAL A 101 12.54 -11.01 -9.23
CA VAL A 101 12.66 -11.89 -10.40
C VAL A 101 11.48 -12.82 -10.54
N THR A 102 11.11 -13.55 -9.48
CA THR A 102 10.09 -14.62 -9.53
C THR A 102 8.70 -14.04 -9.83
N GLY A 103 8.09 -14.45 -10.94
CA GLY A 103 6.85 -13.89 -11.47
C GLY A 103 5.61 -14.73 -11.19
N ASP A 104 5.42 -15.20 -9.95
CA ASP A 104 4.25 -15.99 -9.56
C ASP A 104 3.67 -15.53 -8.22
N TYR A 105 2.51 -16.11 -7.84
CA TYR A 105 1.74 -15.71 -6.66
C TYR A 105 2.49 -15.86 -5.33
N THR A 106 3.59 -16.61 -5.29
CA THR A 106 4.40 -16.78 -4.07
C THR A 106 5.33 -15.60 -3.82
N ASN A 107 5.48 -14.70 -4.80
CA ASN A 107 6.36 -13.54 -4.71
C ASN A 107 5.59 -12.19 -4.75
N PRO A 108 5.08 -11.74 -3.59
CA PRO A 108 4.42 -10.45 -3.46
C PRO A 108 5.40 -9.26 -3.31
N SER A 109 6.72 -9.47 -3.41
CA SER A 109 7.72 -8.43 -3.14
C SER A 109 7.53 -7.19 -4.03
N ALA A 110 7.95 -6.01 -3.57
CA ALA A 110 8.00 -4.83 -4.43
C ALA A 110 9.00 -5.04 -5.56
N ILE A 111 8.68 -4.58 -6.77
CA ILE A 111 9.58 -4.66 -7.93
C ILE A 111 10.87 -3.85 -7.74
N THR A 112 10.87 -2.90 -6.79
CA THR A 112 12.04 -2.15 -6.32
C THR A 112 12.97 -2.98 -5.43
N GLY A 113 12.47 -4.09 -4.87
CA GLY A 113 13.18 -4.98 -3.96
C GLY A 113 13.41 -4.41 -2.56
N ARG A 114 12.83 -3.26 -2.22
CA ARG A 114 12.97 -2.59 -0.91
C ARG A 114 11.95 -1.46 -0.71
N GLY A 115 11.79 -1.02 0.54
CA GLY A 115 10.98 0.16 0.88
C GLY A 115 11.53 1.48 0.34
N VAL A 116 10.72 2.52 0.44
CA VAL A 116 11.09 3.92 0.16
C VAL A 116 12.17 4.36 1.14
N SER A 117 11.94 4.08 2.42
CA SER A 117 12.88 4.31 3.50
C SER A 117 12.99 3.09 4.40
N GLY A 118 14.18 2.49 4.46
CA GLY A 118 14.39 1.22 5.15
C GLY A 118 14.07 0.01 4.26
N ASP A 119 13.92 -1.14 4.89
CA ASP A 119 13.79 -2.43 4.21
C ASP A 119 12.35 -2.94 4.19
N THR A 120 11.49 -2.45 5.09
CA THR A 120 10.09 -2.87 5.20
C THR A 120 9.17 -1.99 4.35
N TYR A 121 8.18 -2.60 3.72
CA TYR A 121 7.10 -1.94 2.98
C TYR A 121 5.82 -2.78 3.07
N LEU A 122 4.69 -2.23 2.60
CA LEU A 122 3.42 -2.94 2.54
C LEU A 122 3.21 -3.57 1.15
N VAL A 123 2.60 -4.74 1.13
CA VAL A 123 1.99 -5.36 -0.05
C VAL A 123 0.49 -5.38 0.16
N CYS A 124 -0.27 -5.08 -0.89
CA CYS A 124 -1.71 -5.23 -0.93
C CYS A 124 -2.14 -6.28 -1.96
N ASN A 125 -3.14 -7.09 -1.61
CA ASN A 125 -3.88 -7.95 -2.52
C ASN A 125 -5.37 -7.90 -2.18
N ALA A 126 -6.23 -7.68 -3.17
CA ALA A 126 -7.67 -7.70 -2.96
C ALA A 126 -8.37 -8.51 -4.06
N ASP A 127 -9.57 -8.98 -3.75
CA ASP A 127 -10.40 -9.65 -4.75
C ASP A 127 -10.86 -8.67 -5.84
N THR A 128 -10.68 -9.07 -7.09
CA THR A 128 -11.25 -8.38 -8.27
C THR A 128 -12.56 -9.00 -8.74
N TYR A 129 -12.85 -10.23 -8.29
CA TYR A 129 -14.01 -10.98 -8.73
C TYR A 129 -15.26 -10.59 -7.95
N ARG A 130 -16.32 -10.18 -8.67
CA ARG A 130 -17.59 -9.73 -8.10
C ARG A 130 -18.66 -10.83 -7.98
N GLY A 131 -18.28 -12.10 -8.10
CA GLY A 131 -19.23 -13.17 -8.48
C GLY A 131 -19.26 -14.47 -7.70
N ASN A 132 -18.64 -14.67 -6.52
CA ASN A 132 -18.95 -15.89 -5.74
C ASN A 132 -18.87 -15.80 -4.20
N THR A 133 -19.28 -16.94 -3.66
CA THR A 133 -19.65 -17.45 -2.34
C THR A 133 -18.53 -17.65 -1.30
N PHE A 134 -17.31 -17.14 -1.54
CA PHE A 134 -16.23 -17.20 -0.54
C PHE A 134 -16.07 -15.88 0.22
N VAL A 135 -15.31 -15.87 1.31
CA VAL A 135 -14.98 -14.66 2.07
C VAL A 135 -14.33 -13.65 1.13
N SER A 136 -15.01 -12.51 0.90
CA SER A 136 -14.47 -11.41 0.10
C SER A 136 -13.25 -10.83 0.82
N ARG A 137 -12.08 -10.91 0.17
CA ARG A 137 -10.80 -10.38 0.65
C ARG A 137 -10.72 -8.90 0.30
N VAL A 138 -11.13 -8.06 1.24
CA VAL A 138 -11.09 -6.61 1.10
C VAL A 138 -9.76 -6.06 1.59
N ALA A 139 -9.23 -5.06 0.88
CA ALA A 139 -8.07 -4.31 1.33
C ALA A 139 -8.56 -2.98 1.91
N GLU A 140 -8.55 -2.87 3.24
CA GLU A 140 -8.99 -1.70 3.98
C GLU A 140 -7.91 -1.26 4.98
N ILE A 141 -7.79 0.05 5.16
CA ILE A 141 -7.05 0.68 6.25
C ILE A 141 -8.05 1.50 7.05
N ARG A 142 -8.22 1.16 8.33
CA ARG A 142 -9.06 1.89 9.27
C ARG A 142 -8.20 2.78 10.15
N PHE A 143 -8.62 4.01 10.34
CA PHE A 143 -7.91 4.98 11.15
C PHE A 143 -8.51 5.05 12.56
N ALA A 144 -7.66 5.24 13.58
CA ALA A 144 -8.11 5.36 14.97
C ALA A 144 -8.93 6.63 15.25
N GLN A 145 -8.83 7.62 14.36
CA GLN A 145 -9.59 8.86 14.34
C GLN A 145 -9.74 9.36 12.89
N ASP A 146 -10.53 10.40 12.70
CA ASP A 146 -10.60 11.14 11.44
C ASP A 146 -9.23 11.71 11.06
N VAL A 147 -8.77 11.42 9.84
CA VAL A 147 -7.48 11.91 9.32
C VAL A 147 -7.63 12.44 7.90
N MET A 148 -6.69 13.29 7.47
CA MET A 148 -6.49 13.59 6.05
C MET A 148 -5.28 12.83 5.52
N VAL A 149 -5.51 11.85 4.66
CA VAL A 149 -4.44 11.11 3.99
C VAL A 149 -3.76 12.04 2.98
N GLN A 150 -2.50 12.40 3.25
CA GLN A 150 -1.77 13.37 2.43
C GLN A 150 -1.22 12.73 1.16
N SER A 151 -0.46 11.64 1.32
CA SER A 151 0.18 10.91 0.23
C SER A 151 0.53 9.50 0.64
N ALA A 152 0.86 8.67 -0.35
CA ALA A 152 1.59 7.44 -0.18
C ALA A 152 2.43 7.16 -1.44
N CYS A 153 3.49 6.39 -1.28
CA CYS A 153 4.29 5.90 -2.39
C CYS A 153 3.74 4.56 -2.85
N PHE A 154 3.59 4.37 -4.16
CA PHE A 154 3.10 3.15 -4.78
C PHE A 154 4.12 2.60 -5.78
N THR A 155 4.16 1.28 -5.92
CA THR A 155 4.88 0.60 -6.99
C THR A 155 4.24 -0.75 -7.29
N ASN A 156 4.64 -1.40 -8.38
CA ASN A 156 4.17 -2.74 -8.67
C ASN A 156 4.75 -3.78 -7.71
N ALA A 157 3.94 -4.78 -7.35
CA ALA A 157 4.47 -6.04 -6.86
C ALA A 157 5.15 -6.80 -8.02
N THR A 158 6.19 -7.58 -7.73
CA THR A 158 6.97 -8.34 -8.70
C THR A 158 6.07 -9.26 -9.52
N TYR A 159 5.14 -9.98 -8.87
CA TYR A 159 4.21 -10.84 -9.58
C TYR A 159 3.38 -10.07 -10.63
N ALA A 160 2.72 -8.98 -10.24
CA ALA A 160 1.92 -8.16 -11.15
C ALA A 160 2.78 -7.55 -12.27
N TYR A 161 3.97 -7.04 -11.93
CA TYR A 161 4.90 -6.47 -12.92
C TYR A 161 5.33 -7.50 -13.97
N ARG A 162 5.73 -8.70 -13.54
CA ARG A 162 6.17 -9.78 -14.42
C ARG A 162 5.02 -10.28 -15.29
N ALA A 163 3.84 -10.45 -14.70
CA ALA A 163 2.62 -10.81 -15.42
C ALA A 163 2.30 -9.80 -16.53
N MET A 164 2.29 -8.49 -16.24
CA MET A 164 2.05 -7.46 -17.26
C MET A 164 3.16 -7.41 -18.33
N ARG A 165 4.42 -7.61 -17.96
CA ARG A 165 5.56 -7.51 -18.89
C ARG A 165 5.68 -8.73 -19.81
N ASP A 166 5.62 -9.92 -19.21
CA ASP A 166 5.98 -11.19 -19.87
C ASP A 166 4.75 -12.00 -20.28
N GLY A 167 3.58 -11.65 -19.77
CA GLY A 167 2.38 -12.46 -19.84
C GLY A 167 2.41 -13.64 -18.87
N GLY A 168 1.38 -14.46 -18.94
CA GLY A 168 1.23 -15.66 -18.12
C GLY A 168 -0.18 -16.21 -18.26
N ILE A 169 -0.99 -16.01 -17.22
CA ILE A 169 -2.45 -16.19 -17.32
C ILE A 169 -3.07 -15.05 -18.14
N ASN A 170 -2.50 -13.85 -18.02
CA ASN A 170 -2.87 -12.63 -18.72
C ASN A 170 -2.02 -12.44 -19.99
N GLU A 171 -2.48 -11.59 -20.91
CA GLU A 171 -1.67 -11.18 -22.06
C GLU A 171 -0.60 -10.16 -21.62
N PRO A 172 0.60 -10.15 -22.23
CA PRO A 172 1.56 -9.08 -21.99
C PRO A 172 0.98 -7.75 -22.47
N PHE A 173 1.19 -6.69 -21.70
CA PHE A 173 0.68 -5.36 -22.00
C PHE A 173 1.29 -4.77 -23.28
N GLY A 174 0.42 -4.21 -24.12
CA GLY A 174 0.72 -3.39 -25.27
C GLY A 174 0.68 -1.89 -24.97
N ALA A 175 0.77 -1.09 -26.02
CA ALA A 175 0.97 0.36 -25.92
C ALA A 175 -0.23 1.15 -25.38
N ASP A 176 -1.43 0.56 -25.37
CA ASP A 176 -2.66 1.21 -24.89
C ASP A 176 -3.14 0.63 -23.55
N ASP A 177 -2.38 -0.29 -22.97
CA ASP A 177 -2.77 -0.99 -21.74
C ASP A 177 -2.42 -0.20 -20.48
N TRP A 178 -3.28 -0.34 -19.48
CA TRP A 178 -3.10 0.26 -18.17
C TRP A 178 -3.55 -0.67 -17.05
N PHE A 179 -2.93 -0.50 -15.88
CA PHE A 179 -3.27 -1.18 -14.64
C PHE A 179 -3.30 -0.13 -13.54
N LYS A 180 -4.37 -0.09 -12.75
CA LYS A 180 -4.56 0.93 -11.72
C LYS A 180 -5.14 0.39 -10.43
N VAL A 181 -4.93 1.16 -9.38
CA VAL A 181 -5.56 1.02 -8.08
C VAL A 181 -6.33 2.29 -7.78
N THR A 182 -7.62 2.17 -7.56
CA THR A 182 -8.46 3.27 -7.06
C THR A 182 -8.48 3.21 -5.54
N VAL A 183 -7.91 4.24 -4.90
CA VAL A 183 -8.02 4.46 -3.45
C VAL A 183 -9.33 5.19 -3.19
N ARG A 184 -10.21 4.64 -2.36
CA ARG A 184 -11.51 5.25 -2.03
C ARG A 184 -11.52 5.66 -0.57
N GLY A 185 -11.92 6.92 -0.32
CA GLY A 185 -12.05 7.47 1.02
C GLY A 185 -13.47 7.30 1.55
N TRP A 186 -13.58 7.05 2.85
CA TRP A 186 -14.84 6.86 3.55
C TRP A 186 -14.83 7.60 4.88
N ARG A 187 -16.00 8.10 5.27
CA ARG A 187 -16.25 8.69 6.58
C ARG A 187 -17.67 8.36 6.99
N ASP A 188 -17.85 7.87 8.21
CA ASP A 188 -19.16 7.49 8.77
C ASP A 188 -19.95 6.55 7.85
N GLY A 189 -19.24 5.68 7.13
CA GLY A 189 -19.82 4.72 6.17
C GLY A 189 -20.24 5.32 4.81
N ALA A 190 -19.99 6.61 4.55
CA ALA A 190 -20.23 7.26 3.27
C ALA A 190 -18.93 7.51 2.51
N LYS A 191 -18.93 7.27 1.18
CA LYS A 191 -17.78 7.57 0.33
C LYS A 191 -17.57 9.09 0.27
N THR A 192 -16.36 9.56 0.55
CA THR A 192 -15.98 10.97 0.42
C THR A 192 -15.56 11.27 -1.01
N ASP A 193 -14.49 10.63 -1.48
CA ASP A 193 -13.99 10.71 -2.86
C ASP A 193 -13.09 9.50 -3.19
N SER A 194 -12.40 9.54 -4.32
CA SER A 194 -11.41 8.54 -4.73
C SER A 194 -10.28 9.13 -5.57
N VAL A 195 -9.12 8.49 -5.51
CA VAL A 195 -7.95 8.80 -6.34
C VAL A 195 -7.54 7.56 -7.11
N ASP A 196 -7.35 7.71 -8.42
CA ASP A 196 -6.80 6.66 -9.27
C ASP A 196 -5.27 6.76 -9.30
N VAL A 197 -4.60 5.65 -8.98
CA VAL A 197 -3.15 5.48 -9.04
C VAL A 197 -2.84 4.47 -10.14
N TYR A 198 -2.19 4.92 -11.21
CA TYR A 198 -1.78 4.07 -12.32
C TYR A 198 -0.43 3.42 -12.01
N LEU A 199 -0.40 2.08 -12.04
CA LEU A 199 0.80 1.25 -11.91
C LEU A 199 1.31 0.75 -13.28
N ALA A 200 0.49 0.89 -14.32
CA ALA A 200 0.93 0.94 -15.69
C ALA A 200 0.02 1.89 -16.48
N HIS A 201 0.58 2.61 -17.46
CA HIS A 201 -0.18 3.46 -18.38
C HIS A 201 0.55 3.56 -19.72
N ASP A 202 -0.19 3.50 -20.82
CA ASP A 202 0.35 3.47 -22.19
C ASP A 202 1.47 2.42 -22.36
N GLY A 203 1.29 1.24 -21.75
CA GLY A 203 2.27 0.15 -21.76
C GLY A 203 3.56 0.41 -20.95
N LEU A 204 3.67 1.54 -20.25
CA LEU A 204 4.79 1.83 -19.35
C LEU A 204 4.47 1.34 -17.94
N LEU A 205 5.26 0.39 -17.45
CA LEU A 205 5.07 -0.23 -16.14
C LEU A 205 5.90 0.49 -15.08
N VAL A 206 5.26 0.89 -13.97
CA VAL A 206 5.93 1.50 -12.82
C VAL A 206 6.88 0.48 -12.19
N ASN A 207 8.16 0.83 -12.08
CA ASN A 207 9.20 0.00 -11.45
C ASN A 207 10.05 0.74 -10.40
N ALA A 208 9.61 1.94 -10.04
CA ALA A 208 10.14 2.75 -8.97
C ALA A 208 9.00 3.12 -8.01
N TRP A 209 9.34 3.66 -6.85
CA TRP A 209 8.36 4.25 -5.96
C TRP A 209 7.89 5.59 -6.54
N GLU A 210 6.58 5.74 -6.71
CA GLU A 210 5.94 6.98 -7.14
C GLU A 210 5.02 7.50 -6.04
N GLU A 211 5.25 8.73 -5.60
CA GLU A 211 4.38 9.37 -4.61
C GLU A 211 3.13 9.92 -5.29
N HIS A 212 1.96 9.60 -4.73
CA HIS A 212 0.68 10.14 -5.15
C HIS A 212 0.03 10.92 -4.03
N SER A 213 -0.51 12.10 -4.35
CA SER A 213 -1.34 12.84 -3.39
C SER A 213 -2.69 12.15 -3.23
N LEU A 214 -3.10 11.98 -1.99
CA LEU A 214 -4.40 11.40 -1.61
C LEU A 214 -5.31 12.45 -0.95
N THR A 215 -4.91 13.72 -0.97
CA THR A 215 -5.66 14.82 -0.34
C THR A 215 -7.08 15.01 -0.89
N ALA A 216 -7.34 14.58 -2.13
CA ALA A 216 -8.67 14.61 -2.73
C ALA A 216 -9.69 13.73 -1.98
N LEU A 217 -9.24 12.74 -1.20
CA LEU A 217 -10.11 11.92 -0.36
C LEU A 217 -10.81 12.74 0.75
N GLY A 218 -10.35 13.96 1.04
CA GLY A 218 -10.82 14.75 2.17
C GLY A 218 -10.39 14.13 3.51
N THR A 219 -11.14 14.41 4.58
CA THR A 219 -10.95 13.69 5.84
C THR A 219 -11.81 12.42 5.90
N VAL A 220 -11.21 11.35 6.42
CA VAL A 220 -11.70 9.97 6.33
C VAL A 220 -11.44 9.21 7.62
N ASP A 221 -12.26 8.20 7.91
CA ASP A 221 -12.05 7.20 8.97
C ASP A 221 -11.56 5.85 8.41
N MET A 222 -11.63 5.68 7.09
CA MET A 222 -11.24 4.46 6.39
C MET A 222 -10.89 4.76 4.93
N VAL A 223 -9.93 4.01 4.40
CA VAL A 223 -9.72 3.88 2.95
C VAL A 223 -9.78 2.42 2.53
N ASP A 224 -10.29 2.18 1.33
CA ASP A 224 -10.22 0.87 0.68
C ASP A 224 -9.57 0.99 -0.71
N PHE A 225 -9.17 -0.16 -1.26
CA PHE A 225 -8.43 -0.23 -2.51
C PHE A 225 -9.14 -1.15 -3.50
N PHE A 226 -9.32 -0.65 -4.72
CA PHE A 226 -9.97 -1.39 -5.80
C PHE A 226 -9.05 -1.46 -7.02
N PHE A 227 -8.85 -2.65 -7.57
CA PHE A 227 -8.01 -2.86 -8.74
C PHE A 227 -8.82 -2.83 -10.03
N ASP A 228 -8.22 -2.28 -11.08
CA ASP A 228 -8.80 -2.26 -12.42
C ASP A 228 -7.70 -2.32 -13.49
N SER A 229 -8.04 -2.80 -14.68
CA SER A 229 -7.09 -2.98 -15.79
C SER A 229 -7.80 -2.97 -17.15
N THR A 230 -7.06 -2.76 -18.23
CA THR A 230 -7.53 -3.06 -19.59
C THR A 230 -7.67 -4.55 -19.86
N ASP A 231 -6.82 -5.40 -19.26
CA ASP A 231 -6.87 -6.85 -19.45
C ASP A 231 -7.91 -7.49 -18.51
N VAL A 232 -9.15 -7.57 -19.01
CA VAL A 232 -10.31 -8.12 -18.31
C VAL A 232 -10.92 -9.29 -19.07
N GLY A 233 -11.15 -10.39 -18.36
CA GLY A 233 -11.87 -11.56 -18.85
C GLY A 233 -13.30 -11.65 -18.31
N ALA A 234 -13.98 -12.77 -18.60
CA ALA A 234 -15.34 -13.03 -18.10
C ALA A 234 -15.45 -13.09 -16.57
N TYR A 235 -14.33 -13.30 -15.87
CA TYR A 235 -14.25 -13.42 -14.42
C TYR A 235 -13.52 -12.22 -13.77
N GLY A 236 -13.52 -11.05 -14.43
CA GLY A 236 -12.83 -9.86 -13.95
C GLY A 236 -11.43 -9.72 -14.51
N MET A 237 -10.60 -8.92 -13.84
CA MET A 237 -9.23 -8.62 -14.25
C MET A 237 -8.38 -9.90 -14.34
N ASN A 238 -7.65 -10.06 -15.45
CA ASN A 238 -6.74 -11.20 -15.65
C ASN A 238 -5.38 -10.96 -14.98
N ASN A 239 -4.94 -9.69 -14.86
CA ASN A 239 -3.71 -9.36 -14.15
C ASN A 239 -3.81 -9.73 -12.66
N PRO A 240 -2.68 -10.11 -12.03
CA PRO A 240 -2.63 -10.25 -10.59
C PRO A 240 -2.96 -8.93 -9.87
N ALA A 241 -3.93 -8.96 -8.97
CA ALA A 241 -4.34 -7.81 -8.17
C ALA A 241 -3.38 -7.56 -6.99
N TYR A 242 -2.14 -7.19 -7.30
CA TYR A 242 -1.11 -6.89 -6.29
C TYR A 242 -0.44 -5.55 -6.55
N PHE A 243 -0.27 -4.75 -5.50
CA PHE A 243 0.61 -3.58 -5.50
C PHE A 243 1.42 -3.52 -4.21
N CYS A 244 2.46 -2.68 -4.20
CA CYS A 244 3.22 -2.37 -3.00
C CYS A 244 3.06 -0.88 -2.67
N MET A 245 3.05 -0.58 -1.37
CA MET A 245 2.89 0.77 -0.84
C MET A 245 3.85 1.02 0.31
N ASP A 246 4.28 2.26 0.46
CA ASP A 246 5.10 2.70 1.58
C ASP A 246 4.93 4.21 1.83
N ALA A 247 5.49 4.73 2.91
CA ALA A 247 5.46 6.16 3.25
C ALA A 247 4.04 6.78 3.28
N LEU A 248 3.06 6.02 3.78
CA LEU A 248 1.69 6.53 4.00
C LEU A 248 1.76 7.69 5.00
N THR A 249 1.44 8.89 4.52
CA THR A 249 1.53 10.12 5.29
C THR A 249 0.15 10.63 5.62
N LEU A 250 -0.13 10.78 6.91
CA LEU A 250 -1.37 11.28 7.47
C LEU A 250 -1.17 12.68 8.02
N ARG A 251 -2.20 13.52 7.90
CA ARG A 251 -2.38 14.67 8.77
C ARG A 251 -3.44 14.31 9.81
N LEU A 252 -3.05 14.43 11.07
CA LEU A 252 -3.96 14.31 12.20
C LEU A 252 -4.62 15.66 12.42
N ASP A 253 -5.95 15.66 12.51
CA ASP A 253 -6.76 16.83 12.87
C ASP A 253 -7.17 16.78 14.36
#